data_AF-A0A9D9M350-F1
#
_entry.id   AF-A0A9D9M350-F1
#
_cell.length_a   1.000
_cell.length_b   1.000
_cell.length_c   1.000
_cell.angle_alpha   90.00
_cell.angle_beta   90.00
_cell.angle_gamma   90.00
#
_symmetry.space_group_name_H-M   'P 1'
#
loop_
_entity.id
_entity.type
_entity.pdbx_description
1 polymer ?
#
loop_
_entity_poly.entity_id
_entity_poly.type
_entity_poly.pdbx_seq_one_letter_code
_entity_poly.pdbx_strand_id
1 'polypeptide(L)'
;PKDQLIDNTGEIDYGQLYAQVLHELMELKAPYWFTPAEVKRIQELNLNYMEQKDIAEIVNATFRLPKEGERPKYMNCGDILREIQQEYPSVKSDRSTRIQLGLAMKKMGVEHVLREHVPFYKLVSQKAA
;
A
#
# COMPACT_ATOMS: atom_id res chain seq x y z
N PRO A 1 -8.98 14.80 -31.28
CA PRO A 1 -9.46 16.08 -31.85
C PRO A 1 -9.54 17.14 -30.75
N LYS A 2 -9.37 18.43 -31.09
CA LYS A 2 -9.42 19.54 -30.11
C LYS A 2 -10.74 19.64 -29.34
N ASP A 3 -11.79 19.00 -29.86
CA ASP A 3 -13.17 19.06 -29.37
C ASP A 3 -13.53 17.92 -28.39
N GLN A 4 -12.53 17.13 -27.95
CA GLN A 4 -12.72 16.03 -26.98
C GLN A 4 -12.28 16.36 -25.56
N LEU A 5 -11.67 17.54 -25.35
CA LEU A 5 -11.18 17.96 -24.04
C LEU A 5 -12.14 18.99 -23.45
N ILE A 6 -12.48 18.82 -22.18
CA ILE A 6 -13.27 19.79 -21.43
C ILE A 6 -12.44 21.06 -21.29
N ASP A 7 -12.90 22.17 -21.87
CA ASP A 7 -12.29 23.49 -21.70
C ASP A 7 -12.54 23.98 -20.27
N ASN A 8 -11.47 24.15 -19.51
CA ASN A 8 -11.48 24.60 -18.12
C ASN A 8 -10.89 26.00 -17.95
N THR A 9 -10.74 26.76 -19.03
CA THR A 9 -10.11 28.09 -19.03
C THR A 9 -11.10 29.25 -18.96
N GLY A 10 -12.38 29.01 -19.24
CA GLY A 10 -13.46 30.00 -19.14
C GLY A 10 -14.21 29.99 -17.81
N GLU A 11 -15.14 30.95 -17.65
CA GLU A 11 -16.14 30.89 -16.58
C GLU A 11 -17.04 29.66 -16.75
N ILE A 12 -17.41 29.05 -15.63
CA ILE A 12 -18.24 27.84 -15.63
C ILE A 12 -19.69 28.23 -15.97
N ASP A 13 -20.21 27.73 -17.09
CA ASP A 13 -21.63 27.82 -17.43
C ASP A 13 -22.43 26.76 -16.65
N TYR A 14 -22.94 27.14 -15.48
CA TYR A 14 -23.77 26.27 -14.64
C TYR A 14 -25.07 25.84 -15.31
N GLY A 15 -25.64 26.68 -16.20
CA GLY A 15 -26.88 26.36 -16.90
C GLY A 15 -26.69 25.22 -17.89
N GLN A 16 -25.59 25.27 -18.65
CA GLN A 16 -25.20 24.20 -19.56
C GLN A 16 -24.88 22.91 -18.80
N LEU A 17 -24.09 22.97 -17.72
CA LEU A 17 -23.76 21.79 -16.91
C LEU A 17 -25.02 21.13 -16.34
N TYR A 18 -25.97 21.93 -15.85
CA TYR A 18 -27.24 21.41 -15.36
C TYR A 18 -28.04 20.71 -16.46
N ALA A 19 -28.12 21.31 -17.65
CA ALA A 19 -28.80 20.71 -18.79
C ALA A 19 -28.14 19.39 -19.24
N GLN A 20 -26.81 19.30 -19.21
CA GLN A 20 -26.07 18.07 -19.52
C GLN A 20 -26.38 16.95 -18.52
N VAL A 21 -26.32 17.25 -17.23
CA VAL A 21 -26.63 16.25 -16.18
C VAL A 21 -28.06 15.75 -16.29
N LEU A 22 -29.04 16.66 -16.52
CA LEU A 22 -30.42 16.24 -16.75
C LEU A 22 -30.56 15.34 -17.97
N HIS A 23 -29.89 15.67 -19.08
CA HIS A 23 -29.93 14.85 -20.28
C HIS A 23 -29.36 13.44 -20.04
N GLU A 24 -28.20 13.34 -19.37
CA GLU A 24 -27.60 12.05 -19.05
C GLU A 24 -28.50 11.17 -18.15
N LEU A 25 -29.12 11.78 -17.13
CA LEU A 25 -29.98 11.06 -16.20
C LEU A 25 -31.35 10.71 -16.79
N MET A 26 -31.98 11.66 -17.48
CA MET A 26 -33.37 11.52 -17.93
C MET A 26 -33.49 10.84 -19.29
N GLU A 27 -32.62 11.17 -20.25
CA GLU A 27 -32.69 10.64 -21.63
C GLU A 27 -31.80 9.42 -21.80
N LEU A 28 -30.52 9.53 -21.42
CA LEU A 28 -29.55 8.44 -21.61
C LEU A 28 -29.66 7.34 -20.55
N LYS A 29 -30.40 7.59 -19.46
CA LYS A 29 -30.51 6.69 -18.30
C LYS A 29 -29.15 6.25 -17.78
N ALA A 30 -28.17 7.16 -17.81
CA ALA A 30 -26.83 6.89 -17.34
C ALA A 30 -26.89 6.44 -15.87
N PRO A 31 -26.23 5.31 -15.51
CA PRO A 31 -26.24 4.85 -14.14
C PRO A 31 -25.46 5.82 -13.25
N TYR A 32 -26.07 6.29 -12.17
CA TYR A 32 -25.41 7.17 -11.19
C TYR A 32 -24.55 6.41 -10.17
N TRP A 33 -24.40 5.09 -10.33
CA TRP A 33 -23.57 4.23 -9.50
C TRP A 33 -22.81 3.21 -10.35
N PHE A 34 -21.63 2.80 -9.87
CA PHE A 34 -20.85 1.77 -10.54
C PHE A 34 -21.45 0.38 -10.35
N THR A 35 -21.42 -0.44 -11.40
CA THR A 35 -21.74 -1.86 -11.31
C THR A 35 -20.71 -2.61 -10.46
N PRO A 36 -21.04 -3.79 -9.90
CA PRO A 36 -20.07 -4.60 -9.16
C PRO A 36 -18.79 -4.92 -9.94
N ALA A 37 -18.90 -5.11 -11.27
CA ALA A 37 -17.76 -5.36 -12.14
C ALA A 37 -16.85 -4.12 -12.27
N GLU A 38 -17.44 -2.93 -12.40
CA GLU A 38 -16.71 -1.67 -12.44
C GLU A 38 -16.05 -1.35 -11.11
N VAL A 39 -16.75 -1.58 -9.99
CA VAL A 39 -16.17 -1.44 -8.64
C VAL A 39 -14.96 -2.34 -8.50
N LYS A 40 -15.05 -3.60 -8.92
CA LYS A 40 -13.93 -4.54 -8.89
C LYS A 40 -12.74 -4.03 -9.71
N ARG A 41 -12.98 -3.56 -10.94
CA ARG A 41 -11.94 -2.96 -11.80
C ARG A 41 -11.30 -1.73 -11.15
N ILE A 42 -12.09 -0.85 -10.55
CA ILE A 42 -11.61 0.33 -9.83
C ILE A 42 -10.72 -0.09 -8.65
N GLN A 43 -11.12 -1.10 -7.88
CA GLN A 43 -10.31 -1.63 -6.78
C GLN A 43 -8.99 -2.22 -7.27
N GLU A 44 -8.99 -2.98 -8.37
CA GLU A 44 -7.77 -3.53 -8.98
C GLU A 44 -6.81 -2.41 -9.42
N LEU A 45 -7.33 -1.34 -10.04
CA LEU A 45 -6.53 -0.17 -10.44
C LEU A 45 -6.02 0.62 -9.23
N ASN A 46 -6.83 0.73 -8.18
CA ASN A 46 -6.49 1.46 -6.96
C ASN A 46 -5.58 0.69 -6.02
N LEU A 47 -5.36 -0.61 -6.22
CA LEU A 47 -4.54 -1.45 -5.34
C LEU A 47 -3.14 -0.86 -5.10
N ASN A 48 -2.59 -0.16 -6.09
CA ASN A 48 -1.29 0.49 -6.01
C ASN A 48 -1.27 1.76 -5.15
N TYR A 49 -2.42 2.39 -4.95
CA TYR A 49 -2.62 3.66 -4.25
C TYR A 49 -3.37 3.51 -2.93
N MET A 50 -3.92 2.32 -2.68
CA MET A 50 -4.47 1.97 -1.38
C MET A 50 -3.38 2.14 -0.31
N GLU A 51 -3.78 2.73 0.81
CA GLU A 51 -2.94 2.81 1.99
C GLU A 51 -2.48 1.40 2.36
N GLN A 52 -1.17 1.17 2.28
CA GLN A 52 -0.60 -0.06 2.77
C GLN A 52 -0.82 -0.06 4.28
N LYS A 53 -1.39 -1.15 4.83
CA LYS A 53 -1.40 -1.40 6.28
C LYS A 53 -0.03 -1.02 6.84
N ASP A 54 -0.02 -0.29 7.97
CA ASP A 54 1.20 0.27 8.55
C ASP A 54 2.28 -0.81 8.60
N ILE A 55 3.39 -0.60 7.90
CA ILE A 55 4.52 -1.53 7.88
C ILE A 55 4.97 -1.86 9.30
N ALA A 56 4.82 -0.93 10.25
CA ALA A 56 5.08 -1.20 11.66
C ALA A 56 4.14 -2.25 12.27
N GLU A 57 2.84 -2.23 11.95
CA GLU A 57 1.90 -3.26 12.40
C GLU A 57 2.22 -4.63 11.81
N ILE A 58 2.52 -4.69 10.51
CA ILE A 58 2.92 -5.93 9.83
C ILE A 58 4.19 -6.49 10.47
N VAL A 59 5.19 -5.64 10.70
CA VAL A 59 6.43 -6.03 11.36
C VAL A 59 6.20 -6.58 12.76
N ASN A 60 5.34 -5.93 13.56
CA ASN A 60 5.01 -6.38 14.91
C ASN A 60 4.23 -7.71 14.91
N ALA A 61 3.44 -7.97 13.86
CA ALA A 61 2.71 -9.23 13.70
C ALA A 61 3.63 -10.38 13.24
N THR A 62 4.58 -10.10 12.34
CA THR A 62 5.45 -11.14 11.75
C THR A 62 6.72 -11.41 12.56
N PHE A 63 7.22 -10.43 13.34
CA PHE A 63 8.49 -10.57 14.06
C PHE A 63 8.41 -10.14 15.52
N ARG A 64 9.25 -10.74 16.35
CA ARG A 64 9.46 -10.32 17.74
C ARG A 64 10.93 -10.33 18.12
N LEU A 65 11.21 -9.67 19.23
CA LEU A 65 12.51 -9.77 19.89
C LEU A 65 12.75 -11.22 20.39
N PRO A 66 13.99 -11.72 20.29
CA PRO A 66 14.36 -13.00 20.87
C PRO A 66 14.27 -12.95 22.40
N LYS A 67 13.73 -14.01 23.00
CA LYS A 67 13.79 -14.22 24.46
C LYS A 67 15.08 -14.93 24.86
N GLU A 68 15.40 -14.87 26.14
CA GLU A 68 16.58 -15.54 26.69
C GLU A 68 16.51 -17.06 26.43
N GLY A 69 17.57 -17.63 25.86
CA GLY A 69 17.65 -19.05 25.47
C GLY A 69 17.14 -19.38 24.06
N GLU A 70 16.55 -18.44 23.33
CA GLU A 70 16.14 -18.65 21.93
C GLU A 70 17.31 -18.44 20.95
N ARG A 71 17.24 -19.08 19.78
CA ARG A 71 18.21 -18.89 18.69
C ARG A 71 17.71 -17.80 17.73
N PRO A 72 18.17 -16.54 17.86
CA PRO A 72 17.76 -15.49 16.94
C PRO A 72 18.30 -15.74 15.52
N LYS A 73 17.54 -15.29 14.52
CA LYS A 73 18.04 -15.16 13.15
C LYS A 73 18.49 -13.73 12.90
N TYR A 74 19.62 -13.59 12.23
CA TYR A 74 20.12 -12.31 11.74
C TYR A 74 19.64 -12.12 10.30
N MET A 75 18.77 -11.15 10.06
CA MET A 75 18.12 -10.92 8.77
C MET A 75 18.32 -9.47 8.33
N ASN A 76 18.67 -9.26 7.06
CA ASN A 76 18.70 -7.92 6.49
C ASN A 76 17.28 -7.47 6.06
N CYS A 77 17.10 -6.20 5.71
CA CYS A 77 15.79 -5.69 5.27
C CYS A 77 15.18 -6.47 4.09
N GLY A 78 16.01 -6.99 3.18
CA GLY A 78 15.54 -7.77 2.03
C GLY A 78 15.02 -9.17 2.42
N ASP A 79 15.69 -9.82 3.38
CA ASP A 79 15.26 -11.12 3.93
C ASP A 79 13.95 -10.97 4.70
N ILE A 80 13.87 -9.95 5.56
CA ILE A 80 12.68 -9.61 6.34
C ILE A 80 11.50 -9.33 5.42
N LEU A 81 11.71 -8.50 4.38
CA LEU A 81 10.66 -8.17 3.44
C LEU A 81 10.16 -9.39 2.67
N ARG A 82 11.07 -10.30 2.28
CA ARG A 82 10.70 -11.56 1.62
C ARG A 82 9.85 -12.43 2.52
N GLU A 83 10.13 -12.48 3.81
CA GLU A 83 9.32 -13.23 4.77
C GLU A 83 7.95 -12.57 5.00
N ILE A 84 7.89 -11.24 5.09
CA ILE A 84 6.61 -10.50 5.13
C ILE A 84 5.77 -10.81 3.89
N GLN A 85 6.36 -10.81 2.70
CA GLN A 85 5.66 -11.04 1.44
C GLN A 85 5.08 -12.46 1.30
N GLN A 86 5.53 -13.42 2.12
CA GLN A 86 4.91 -14.75 2.18
C GLN A 86 3.50 -14.69 2.80
N GLU A 87 3.29 -13.83 3.79
CA GLU A 87 2.00 -13.65 4.48
C GLU A 87 1.20 -12.46 3.91
N TYR A 88 1.89 -11.43 3.41
CA TYR A 88 1.32 -10.20 2.87
C TYR A 88 1.84 -9.89 1.46
N PRO A 89 1.37 -10.59 0.41
CA PRO A 89 1.87 -10.44 -0.96
C PRO A 89 1.68 -9.04 -1.57
N SER A 90 0.77 -8.24 -1.00
CA SER A 90 0.51 -6.87 -1.46
C SER A 90 1.58 -5.85 -1.03
N VAL A 91 2.48 -6.20 -0.10
CA VAL A 91 3.55 -5.31 0.37
C VAL A 91 4.60 -5.15 -0.73
N LYS A 92 4.82 -3.90 -1.17
CA LYS A 92 5.74 -3.58 -2.26
C LYS A 92 7.20 -3.59 -1.80
N SER A 93 8.11 -3.99 -2.69
CA SER A 93 9.58 -3.93 -2.48
C SER A 93 10.22 -2.65 -3.01
N ASP A 94 9.61 -1.51 -2.69
CA ASP A 94 10.14 -0.20 -3.07
C ASP A 94 11.06 0.39 -1.98
N ARG A 95 11.65 1.55 -2.28
CA ARG A 95 12.55 2.24 -1.35
C ARG A 95 11.82 2.74 -0.10
N SER A 96 10.55 3.15 -0.24
CA SER A 96 9.74 3.67 0.87
C SER A 96 9.49 2.57 1.91
N THR A 97 9.06 1.39 1.45
CA THR A 97 8.85 0.23 2.33
C THR A 97 10.12 -0.14 3.09
N ARG A 98 11.28 -0.13 2.43
CA ARG A 98 12.57 -0.43 3.10
C ARG A 98 12.93 0.60 4.18
N ILE A 99 12.62 1.88 3.95
CA ILE A 99 12.83 2.95 4.94
C ILE A 99 11.88 2.75 6.13
N GLN A 100 10.59 2.55 5.87
CA GLN A 100 9.59 2.29 6.91
C GLN A 100 9.91 1.05 7.72
N LEU A 101 10.40 -0.01 7.08
CA LEU A 101 10.86 -1.23 7.74
C LEU A 101 12.00 -0.96 8.73
N GLY A 102 13.03 -0.20 8.31
CA GLY A 102 14.12 0.18 9.20
C GLY A 102 13.66 1.04 10.38
N LEU A 103 12.73 1.97 10.15
CA LEU A 103 12.12 2.78 11.21
C LEU A 103 11.31 1.92 12.19
N ALA A 104 10.54 0.96 11.70
CA ALA A 104 9.78 0.01 12.51
C ALA A 104 10.71 -0.83 13.41
N MET A 105 11.78 -1.39 12.85
CA MET A 105 12.77 -2.17 13.62
C MET A 105 13.46 -1.33 14.70
N LYS A 106 13.79 -0.07 14.38
CA LYS A 106 14.35 0.87 15.36
C LYS A 106 13.34 1.16 16.49
N LYS A 107 12.07 1.38 16.15
CA LYS A 107 11.00 1.64 17.13
C LYS A 107 10.75 0.43 18.04
N MET A 108 10.90 -0.80 17.51
CA MET A 108 10.82 -2.04 18.28
C MET A 108 12.03 -2.28 19.20
N GLY A 109 13.10 -1.51 19.09
CA GLY A 109 14.32 -1.71 19.87
C GLY A 109 15.14 -2.92 19.44
N VAL A 110 15.08 -3.30 18.16
CA VAL A 110 15.78 -4.48 17.64
C VAL A 110 17.28 -4.22 17.55
N GLU A 111 18.06 -5.09 18.18
CA GLU A 111 19.52 -5.11 18.03
C GLU A 111 19.91 -5.47 16.59
N HIS A 112 20.96 -4.83 16.07
CA HIS A 112 21.49 -5.14 14.75
C HIS A 112 23.01 -5.16 14.74
N VAL A 113 23.58 -5.89 13.79
CA VAL A 113 25.01 -5.91 13.50
C VAL A 113 25.24 -5.47 12.06
N LEU A 114 26.28 -4.67 11.83
CA LEU A 114 26.69 -4.30 10.48
C LEU A 114 27.58 -5.39 9.90
N ARG A 115 27.23 -5.89 8.72
CA ARG A 115 28.07 -6.79 7.92
C ARG A 115 28.21 -6.17 6.55
N GLU A 116 29.44 -5.88 6.12
CA GLU A 116 29.70 -5.25 4.81
C GLU A 116 28.84 -3.97 4.60
N HIS A 117 28.72 -3.14 5.63
CA HIS A 117 27.87 -1.93 5.66
C HIS A 117 26.35 -2.15 5.56
N VAL A 118 25.87 -3.39 5.58
CA VAL A 118 24.43 -3.73 5.61
C VAL A 118 24.01 -4.09 7.04
N PRO A 119 22.90 -3.52 7.55
CA PRO A 119 22.38 -3.89 8.87
C PRO A 119 21.66 -5.25 8.82
N PHE A 120 22.03 -6.13 9.75
CA PHE A 120 21.37 -7.39 10.02
C PHE A 120 20.71 -7.34 11.39
N TYR A 121 19.38 -7.41 11.41
CA TYR A 121 18.55 -7.31 12.60
C TYR A 121 18.39 -8.68 13.26
N LYS A 122 18.49 -8.70 14.59
CA LYS A 122 18.36 -9.89 15.44
C LYS A 122 16.90 -10.13 15.78
N LEU A 123 16.24 -11.03 15.05
CA LEU A 123 14.79 -11.23 15.10
C LEU A 123 14.42 -12.71 15.24
N VAL A 124 13.21 -12.96 15.73
CA VAL A 124 12.55 -14.26 15.68
C VAL A 124 11.23 -14.09 14.91
N SER A 125 11.04 -14.90 13.86
CA SER A 125 9.78 -14.93 13.11
C SER A 125 8.68 -15.53 13.99
N GLN A 126 7.53 -14.87 14.02
CA GLN A 126 6.38 -15.27 14.82
C GLN A 126 5.52 -16.34 14.16
N LYS A 127 5.94 -16.91 13.02
CA LYS A 127 5.17 -17.91 12.25
C LYS A 127 4.39 -18.83 13.18
N ALA A 128 3.07 -18.80 13.05
CA ALA A 128 2.23 -19.91 13.48
C ALA A 128 2.75 -21.16 12.74
N ALA A 129 3.12 -22.18 13.52
CA ALA A 129 3.42 -23.50 12.98
C ALA A 129 2.24 -24.06 12.17
#